data_AF-A0A7C6WE93-F1
#
_entry.id   AF-A0A7C6WE93-F1
#
_cell.length_a   1.000
_cell.length_b   1.000
_cell.length_c   1.000
_cell.angle_alpha   90.00
_cell.angle_beta   90.00
_cell.angle_gamma   90.00
#
_symmetry.space_group_name_H-M   'P 1'
#
loop_
_entity.id
_entity.type
_entity.pdbx_description
1 polymer ?
#
loop_
_entity_poly.entity_id
_entity_poly.type
_entity_poly.pdbx_seq_one_letter_code
_entity_poly.pdbx_strand_id
1 'polypeptide(L)' 'MIIADLIAMWYFIIFFGLIPIIYRALMAIDFSKFFRYNSTWQIRLLVMFFSIIISFLLSFAFTYTLEKLYSVVIK' A
#
# COMPACT_ATOMS: atom_id res chain seq x y z
N MET A 1 16.24 -19.14 -6.85
CA MET A 1 14.82 -19.45 -7.10
C MET A 1 14.02 -19.31 -5.81
N ILE A 2 14.20 -20.21 -4.83
CA ILE A 2 13.42 -20.25 -3.57
C ILE A 2 13.32 -18.90 -2.83
N ILE A 3 14.43 -18.15 -2.69
CA ILE A 3 14.44 -16.89 -1.93
C ILE A 3 13.71 -15.76 -2.68
N ALA A 4 13.87 -15.67 -4.02
CA ALA A 4 13.18 -14.67 -4.82
C ALA A 4 11.66 -14.89 -4.82
N ASP A 5 11.25 -16.16 -4.89
CA ASP A 5 9.83 -16.55 -4.82
C ASP A 5 9.24 -16.21 -3.43
N LEU A 6 10.01 -16.43 -2.36
CA LEU A 6 9.61 -16.07 -0.99
C LEU A 6 9.43 -14.56 -0.83
N ILE A 7 10.37 -13.76 -1.35
CA ILE A 7 10.31 -12.29 -1.31
C ILE A 7 9.09 -11.79 -2.09
N ALA A 8 8.83 -12.34 -3.28
CA ALA A 8 7.66 -12.00 -4.08
C ALA A 8 6.34 -12.37 -3.37
N MET A 9 6.28 -13.51 -2.70
CA MET A 9 5.10 -13.91 -1.91
C MET A 9 4.83 -12.91 -0.78
N TRP A 10 5.85 -12.52 -0.03
CA TRP A 10 5.72 -11.50 1.04
C TRP A 10 5.29 -10.14 0.49
N TYR A 11 5.80 -9.73 -0.66
CA TYR A 11 5.36 -8.51 -1.34
C TYR A 11 3.84 -8.52 -1.57
N PHE A 12 3.28 -9.59 -2.13
CA PHE A 12 1.84 -9.66 -2.39
C PHE A 12 1.01 -9.71 -1.11
N ILE A 13 1.45 -10.44 -0.09
CA ILE A 13 0.75 -10.49 1.21
C ILE A 13 0.68 -9.08 1.82
N ILE A 14 1.79 -8.36 1.84
CA ILE A 14 1.85 -7.00 2.39
C ILE A 14 1.04 -6.05 1.53
N PHE A 15 1.14 -6.13 0.20
CA PHE A 15 0.41 -5.29 -0.73
C PHE A 15 -1.10 -5.42 -0.54
N PHE A 16 -1.64 -6.65 -0.64
CA PHE A 16 -3.07 -6.86 -0.49
C PHE A 16 -3.57 -6.61 0.93
N GLY A 17 -2.73 -6.87 1.95
CA GLY A 17 -3.04 -6.56 3.34
C GLY A 17 -3.10 -5.07 3.65
N LEU A 18 -2.22 -4.27 3.03
CA LEU A 18 -2.15 -2.82 3.26
C LEU A 18 -3.28 -2.05 2.59
N ILE A 19 -3.82 -2.51 1.45
CA ILE A 19 -4.92 -1.84 0.74
C ILE A 19 -6.11 -1.54 1.66
N PRO A 20 -6.74 -2.52 2.34
CA PRO A 20 -7.89 -2.25 3.21
C PRO A 20 -7.52 -1.41 4.44
N ILE A 21 -6.27 -1.52 4.93
CA ILE A 21 -5.79 -0.73 6.07
C ILE A 21 -5.67 0.74 5.69
N ILE A 22 -4.99 1.04 4.59
CA ILE A 22 -4.80 2.41 4.09
C ILE A 22 -6.12 3.00 3.63
N TYR A 23 -6.98 2.21 2.98
CA TYR A 23 -8.32 2.66 2.60
C TYR A 23 -9.11 3.15 3.82
N ARG A 24 -9.12 2.38 4.91
CA ARG A 24 -9.78 2.79 6.16
C ARG A 24 -9.13 4.03 6.78
N ALA A 25 -7.80 4.12 6.76
CA ALA A 25 -7.06 5.27 7.28
C ALA A 25 -7.38 6.56 6.50
N LEU A 26 -7.39 6.49 5.16
CA LEU A 26 -7.71 7.62 4.30
C LEU A 26 -9.18 8.02 4.43
N MET A 27 -10.11 7.06 4.53
CA MET A 27 -11.53 7.36 4.73
C MET A 27 -11.85 8.01 6.09
N ALA A 28 -10.94 7.94 7.06
CA ALA A 28 -11.08 8.64 8.34
C ALA A 28 -10.76 10.14 8.23
N ILE A 29 -10.17 10.59 7.12
CA ILE A 29 -9.87 12.00 6.86
C ILE A 29 -11.17 12.73 6.49
N ASP A 30 -11.34 13.94 7.00
CA ASP A 30 -12.47 14.80 6.65
C ASP A 30 -12.28 15.44 5.25
N PHE A 31 -13.07 14.99 4.29
CA PHE A 31 -13.07 15.48 2.91
C PHE A 31 -14.10 16.61 2.66
N SER A 32 -14.84 17.05 3.69
CA SER A 32 -15.91 18.06 3.56
C SER A 32 -15.44 19.40 2.99
N LYS A 33 -14.16 19.76 3.18
CA LYS A 33 -13.57 21.00 2.66
C LYS A 33 -13.23 20.94 1.17
N PHE A 34 -13.03 19.75 0.62
CA PHE A 34 -12.61 19.56 -0.77
C PHE A 34 -13.76 19.11 -1.68
N PHE A 35 -14.79 18.48 -1.13
CA PHE A 35 -15.88 17.87 -1.88
C PHE A 35 -17.24 18.41 -1.44
N ARG A 36 -18.20 18.41 -2.38
CA ARG A 36 -19.59 18.82 -2.10
C ARG A 36 -20.29 17.79 -1.20
N TYR A 37 -21.33 18.23 -0.50
CA TYR A 37 -22.09 17.48 0.50
C TYR A 37 -22.72 16.13 0.03
N ASN A 38 -22.63 15.76 -1.24
CA ASN A 38 -23.15 14.48 -1.76
C ASN A 38 -22.15 13.69 -2.62
N SER A 39 -20.85 13.99 -2.47
CA SER A 39 -19.78 13.41 -3.29
C SER A 39 -19.20 12.12 -2.71
N THR A 40 -19.93 11.40 -1.86
CA THR A 40 -19.42 10.24 -1.11
C THR A 40 -18.88 9.13 -2.04
N TRP A 41 -19.54 8.89 -3.18
CA TRP A 41 -19.07 7.90 -4.16
C TRP A 41 -17.76 8.31 -4.83
N GLN A 42 -17.61 9.59 -5.17
CA GLN A 42 -16.39 10.11 -5.79
C GLN A 42 -15.22 10.03 -4.81
N ILE A 43 -15.45 10.41 -3.55
CA ILE A 43 -14.44 10.29 -2.48
C ILE A 43 -14.02 8.84 -2.30
N ARG A 44 -14.95 7.89 -2.18
CA ARG A 44 -14.63 6.47 -2.01
C ARG A 44 -13.81 5.91 -3.16
N LEU A 45 -14.14 6.29 -4.39
CA LEU A 45 -13.41 5.86 -5.59
C LEU A 45 -11.99 6.44 -5.59
N LEU A 46 -11.84 7.73 -5.29
CA LEU A 46 -10.54 8.40 -5.22
C LEU A 46 -9.64 7.81 -4.12
N VAL A 47 -10.22 7.60 -2.93
CA VAL A 47 -9.53 6.99 -1.79
C VAL A 47 -9.14 5.54 -2.09
N MET A 48 -9.96 4.79 -2.84
CA MET A 48 -9.59 3.45 -3.31
C MET A 48 -8.34 3.51 -4.20
N PHE A 49 -8.31 4.37 -5.21
CA PHE A 49 -7.12 4.51 -6.07
C PHE A 49 -5.88 4.92 -5.28
N PHE A 50 -6.01 5.91 -4.39
CA PHE A 50 -4.89 6.31 -3.53
C PHE A 50 -4.42 5.20 -2.60
N SER A 51 -5.34 4.41 -2.04
CA SER A 51 -4.97 3.30 -1.17
C SER A 51 -4.15 2.25 -1.92
N ILE A 52 -4.48 1.94 -3.18
CA ILE A 52 -3.73 1.01 -4.02
C ILE A 52 -2.33 1.56 -4.31
N ILE A 53 -2.23 2.84 -4.70
CA ILE A 53 -0.95 3.50 -5.01
C ILE A 53 -0.03 3.52 -3.78
N ILE A 54 -0.55 3.91 -2.61
CA ILE A 54 0.25 3.97 -1.38
C ILE A 54 0.66 2.56 -0.94
N SER A 55 -0.24 1.57 -1.05
CA SER A 55 0.08 0.17 -0.72
C SER A 55 1.19 -0.36 -1.61
N PHE A 56 1.15 -0.03 -2.91
CA PHE A 56 2.20 -0.39 -3.87
C PHE A 56 3.55 0.20 -3.44
N LEU A 57 3.60 1.51 -3.17
CA LEU A 57 4.81 2.21 -2.78
C LEU A 57 5.41 1.63 -1.48
N LEU A 58 4.58 1.38 -0.46
CA LEU A 58 5.04 0.80 0.81
C LEU A 58 5.55 -0.62 0.63
N SER A 59 4.84 -1.45 -0.13
CA SER A 59 5.24 -2.84 -0.36
C SER A 59 6.53 -2.92 -1.17
N PHE A 60 6.69 -2.05 -2.16
CA PHE A 60 7.91 -1.92 -2.94
C PHE A 60 9.08 -1.47 -2.07
N ALA A 61 8.89 -0.42 -1.27
CA ALA A 61 9.93 0.08 -0.36
C ALA A 61 10.37 -1.00 0.63
N PHE A 62 9.41 -1.72 1.24
CA PHE A 62 9.70 -2.81 2.16
C PHE A 62 10.53 -3.93 1.49
N THR A 63 10.12 -4.34 0.29
CA THR A 63 10.80 -5.40 -0.47
C THR A 63 12.22 -4.98 -0.86
N TYR A 64 12.38 -3.77 -1.37
CA TYR A 64 13.68 -3.21 -1.72
C TYR A 64 14.61 -3.12 -0.50
N THR A 65 14.10 -2.67 0.65
CA THR A 65 14.87 -2.63 1.89
C THR A 65 15.28 -4.02 2.36
N LEU A 66 14.39 -5.02 2.26
CA LEU A 66 14.72 -6.41 2.59
C LEU A 66 15.81 -6.99 1.69
N GLU A 67 15.71 -6.77 0.37
CA GLU A 67 16.74 -7.20 -0.58
C GLU A 67 18.10 -6.56 -0.27
N LYS A 68 18.11 -5.25 0.05
CA LYS A 68 19.33 -4.55 0.44
C LYS A 68 19.91 -5.08 1.76
N LEU A 69 19.08 -5.28 2.77
CA LEU A 69 19.51 -5.88 4.05
C LEU A 69 20.13 -7.26 3.83
N TYR A 70 19.47 -8.12 3.06
CA TYR A 70 20.00 -9.44 2.73
C TYR A 70 21.37 -9.34 2.03
N SER A 71 21.51 -8.43 1.08
CA SER A 71 22.78 -8.21 0.36
C SER A 71 23.93 -7.70 1.23
N VAL A 72 23.62 -7.01 2.33
CA VAL A 72 24.61 -6.50 3.29
C VAL A 72 24.96 -7.55 4.34
N VAL A 73 23.98 -8.35 4.79
CA VAL A 73 24.16 -9.35 5.86
C VAL A 73 24.79 -10.65 5.36
N ILE A 74 24.54 -11.05 4.10
CA ILE A 74 25.03 -12.32 3.51
C ILE A 74 26.21 -12.06 2.56
N LYS A 75 26.85 -10.90 2.72
CA LYS A 75 28.15 -10.62 2.13
C LYS A 75 29.27 -11.13 3.02
#